data_AF-A0A357CVK0-F1
#
_entry.id   AF-A0A357CVK0-F1
#
_cell.length_a   1.000
_cell.length_b   1.000
_cell.length_c   1.000
_cell.angle_alpha   90.00
_cell.angle_beta   90.00
_cell.angle_gamma   90.00
#
_symmetry.space_group_name_H-M   'P 1'
#
loop_
_entity.id
_entity.type
_entity.pdbx_description
1 polymer ?
#
loop_
_entity_poly.entity_id
_entity_poly.type
_entity_poly.pdbx_seq_one_letter_code
_entity_poly.pdbx_strand_id
1 'polypeptide(L)'
;MNDEHKEIILHRKTQQQKAVFISLLTVFIIVLLVLAAILFLPDKTNAEIGTNSDSTSSSADEDSSKAISESEESVLGTESTLSFDESSLQETSEVSDDTSESDELFHGWVINNLGYTYIYGDTGYEQCSATGKTATRYAETLNSLVAKIPGGVDVYSILAPTSVEFAEIPYEVYKSDADNFINANQKNVISVINENLDERIKSINIYETLSSHKDEYLYFRTDINWTALAAYYAYSDFAAAAGFSPVRIDDFNKETYENFLGRFHTATNKDCLSKTPDFIDYYLTDKNNTCDLTVYKSGITYTSYSVSGNGVSGSANGYNVFLGMEAERYKITTGTSGGKLLVVSDT
;
A
#
# COMPACT_ATOMS: atom_id res chain seq x y z
N MET A 1 28.23 -15.98 -22.88
CA MET A 1 27.51 -16.79 -21.87
C MET A 1 28.09 -18.19 -21.92
N ASN A 2 28.79 -18.65 -20.87
CA ASN A 2 29.43 -19.97 -20.89
C ASN A 2 28.35 -21.09 -20.89
N ASP A 3 28.72 -22.30 -21.31
CA ASP A 3 27.77 -23.41 -21.47
C ASP A 3 27.23 -23.94 -20.13
N GLU A 4 27.94 -23.70 -19.03
CA GLU A 4 27.50 -24.02 -17.66
C GLU A 4 26.30 -23.14 -17.24
N HIS A 5 26.27 -21.87 -17.65
CA HIS A 5 25.17 -20.96 -17.39
C HIS A 5 23.89 -21.34 -18.16
N LYS A 6 24.01 -21.94 -19.35
CA LYS A 6 22.87 -22.45 -20.12
C LYS A 6 22.24 -23.68 -19.46
N GLU A 7 23.06 -24.60 -18.95
CA GLU A 7 22.61 -25.81 -18.25
C GLU A 7 21.86 -25.46 -16.95
N ILE A 8 22.33 -24.47 -16.19
CA ILE A 8 21.66 -24.00 -14.97
C ILE A 8 20.28 -23.40 -15.30
N ILE A 9 20.17 -22.60 -16.35
CA ILE A 9 18.90 -22.00 -16.79
C ILE A 9 17.92 -23.10 -17.25
N LEU A 10 18.40 -24.09 -18.01
CA LEU A 10 17.57 -25.19 -18.49
C LEU A 10 17.07 -26.08 -17.34
N HIS A 11 17.93 -26.37 -16.37
CA HIS A 11 17.56 -27.14 -15.18
C HIS A 11 16.52 -26.40 -14.34
N ARG A 12 16.68 -25.09 -14.13
CA ARG A 12 15.70 -24.25 -13.40
C ARG A 12 14.35 -24.18 -14.11
N LYS A 13 14.34 -24.00 -15.44
CA LYS A 13 13.11 -23.98 -16.25
C LYS A 13 12.36 -25.32 -16.15
N THR A 14 13.08 -26.43 -16.16
CA THR A 14 12.50 -27.78 -16.01
C THR A 14 11.89 -28.00 -14.62
N GLN A 15 12.54 -27.52 -13.55
CA GLN A 15 12.00 -27.60 -12.18
C GLN A 15 10.76 -26.71 -12.02
N GLN A 16 10.77 -25.51 -12.60
CA GLN A 16 9.63 -24.60 -12.57
C GLN A 16 8.41 -25.18 -13.31
N GLN A 17 8.61 -25.80 -14.47
CA GLN A 17 7.55 -26.49 -15.19
C GLN A 17 6.95 -27.65 -14.39
N LYS A 18 7.77 -28.42 -13.67
CA LYS A 18 7.28 -29.48 -12.75
C LYS A 18 6.48 -28.91 -11.59
N ALA A 19 6.92 -27.82 -10.98
CA ALA A 19 6.21 -27.17 -9.88
C ALA A 19 4.84 -26.61 -10.32
N VAL A 20 4.76 -25.97 -11.50
CA VAL A 20 3.50 -25.50 -12.08
C VAL A 20 2.56 -26.67 -12.38
N PHE A 21 3.08 -27.76 -12.94
CA PHE A 21 2.26 -28.95 -13.22
C PHE A 21 1.69 -29.58 -11.96
N ILE A 22 2.49 -29.69 -10.89
CA ILE A 22 2.04 -30.22 -9.58
C ILE A 22 0.96 -29.31 -8.97
N SER A 23 1.14 -27.98 -9.06
CA SER A 23 0.15 -27.02 -8.57
C SER A 23 -1.18 -27.14 -9.31
N LEU A 24 -1.17 -27.19 -10.65
CA LEU A 24 -2.37 -27.38 -11.46
C LEU A 24 -3.09 -28.70 -11.17
N LEU A 25 -2.33 -29.79 -11.00
CA LEU A 25 -2.89 -31.10 -10.63
C LEU A 25 -3.56 -31.05 -9.24
N THR A 26 -2.97 -30.33 -8.29
CA THR A 26 -3.52 -30.18 -6.93
C THR A 26 -4.84 -29.41 -6.97
N VAL A 27 -4.90 -28.31 -7.70
CA VAL A 27 -6.13 -27.51 -7.89
C VAL A 27 -7.21 -28.35 -8.56
N PHE A 28 -6.85 -29.12 -9.59
CA PHE A 28 -7.79 -29.99 -10.28
C PHE A 28 -8.39 -31.07 -9.36
N ILE A 29 -7.58 -31.68 -8.49
CA ILE A 29 -8.07 -32.65 -7.50
C ILE A 29 -9.02 -32.00 -6.51
N ILE A 30 -8.72 -30.78 -6.03
CA ILE A 30 -9.60 -30.05 -5.11
C ILE A 30 -10.95 -29.76 -5.76
N VAL A 31 -10.96 -29.30 -7.01
CA VAL A 31 -12.20 -29.03 -7.76
C VAL A 31 -13.04 -30.30 -7.92
N LEU A 32 -12.41 -31.44 -8.22
CA LEU A 32 -13.12 -32.72 -8.29
C LEU A 32 -13.71 -33.16 -6.96
N LEU A 33 -13.01 -32.94 -5.85
CA LEU A 33 -13.52 -33.24 -4.51
C LEU A 33 -14.71 -32.35 -4.13
N VAL A 34 -14.68 -31.07 -4.49
CA VAL A 34 -15.81 -30.14 -4.28
C VAL A 34 -17.02 -30.54 -5.12
N LEU A 35 -16.82 -30.87 -6.40
CA LEU A 35 -17.88 -31.38 -7.28
C LEU A 35 -18.49 -32.68 -6.76
N ALA A 36 -17.66 -33.61 -6.26
CA ALA A 36 -18.13 -34.83 -5.63
C ALA A 36 -18.95 -34.54 -4.37
N ALA A 37 -18.51 -33.59 -3.53
CA ALA A 37 -19.28 -33.20 -2.35
C ALA A 37 -20.66 -32.63 -2.73
N ILE A 38 -20.73 -31.77 -3.76
CA ILE A 38 -22.00 -31.20 -4.23
C ILE A 38 -22.93 -32.27 -4.79
N LEU A 39 -22.41 -33.27 -5.51
CA LEU A 39 -23.22 -34.31 -6.14
C LEU A 39 -23.62 -35.45 -5.20
N PHE A 40 -22.92 -35.65 -4.07
CA PHE A 40 -23.13 -36.79 -3.17
C PHE A 40 -23.55 -36.41 -1.74
N LEU A 41 -23.80 -35.13 -1.45
CA LEU A 41 -24.43 -34.74 -0.19
C LEU A 41 -25.95 -35.04 -0.25
N PRO A 42 -26.52 -35.80 0.71
CA PRO A 42 -27.94 -36.11 0.70
C PRO A 42 -28.78 -34.88 1.07
N ASP A 43 -29.83 -34.63 0.28
CA ASP A 43 -30.82 -33.58 0.53
C ASP A 43 -31.48 -33.77 1.90
N LYS A 44 -31.23 -32.85 2.83
CA LYS A 44 -32.01 -32.74 4.06
C LYS A 44 -33.12 -31.72 3.87
N THR A 45 -34.25 -32.18 3.33
CA THR A 45 -35.55 -31.55 3.54
C THR A 45 -36.54 -32.58 4.08
N ASN A 46 -37.20 -32.18 5.19
CA ASN A 46 -38.41 -32.70 5.84
C ASN A 46 -38.24 -33.45 7.18
N ALA A 47 -38.65 -32.78 8.27
CA ALA A 47 -39.36 -33.29 9.46
C ALA A 47 -39.46 -32.11 10.46
N GLU A 48 -40.59 -31.40 10.59
CA GLU A 48 -41.85 -31.70 11.30
C GLU A 48 -42.00 -30.88 12.60
N ILE A 49 -43.22 -30.38 12.78
CA ILE A 49 -43.76 -29.58 13.89
C ILE A 49 -43.83 -30.42 15.17
N GLY A 50 -43.54 -29.83 16.35
CA GLY A 50 -43.81 -30.50 17.62
C GLY A 50 -43.51 -29.67 18.86
N THR A 51 -44.57 -29.23 19.53
CA THR A 51 -44.66 -28.46 20.78
C THR A 51 -44.26 -29.22 22.06
N ASN A 52 -44.00 -28.42 23.11
CA ASN A 52 -44.00 -28.68 24.56
C ASN A 52 -42.72 -29.18 25.26
N SER A 53 -42.26 -28.38 26.23
CA SER A 53 -42.05 -28.86 27.60
C SER A 53 -42.09 -27.73 28.63
N ASP A 54 -42.87 -27.99 29.68
CA ASP A 54 -43.13 -27.24 30.91
C ASP A 54 -41.93 -27.11 31.87
N SER A 55 -42.08 -26.16 32.81
CA SER A 55 -41.54 -26.13 34.20
C SER A 55 -40.01 -25.86 34.36
N THR A 56 -39.49 -25.04 35.30
CA THR A 56 -39.92 -24.75 36.68
C THR A 56 -39.18 -23.50 37.24
N SER A 57 -39.92 -22.68 38.01
CA SER A 57 -39.54 -21.80 39.16
C SER A 57 -38.22 -21.01 39.21
N SER A 58 -38.30 -19.68 39.38
CA SER A 58 -38.34 -19.05 40.73
C SER A 58 -38.67 -17.55 40.66
N SER A 59 -39.65 -17.17 41.49
CA SER A 59 -40.07 -15.83 41.96
C SER A 59 -38.92 -14.83 42.12
N ALA A 60 -39.02 -13.59 41.63
CA ALA A 60 -39.89 -12.47 42.05
C ALA A 60 -39.43 -11.82 43.35
N ASP A 61 -39.08 -10.53 43.26
CA ASP A 61 -39.40 -9.50 44.25
C ASP A 61 -39.64 -8.18 43.49
N GLU A 62 -40.85 -7.66 43.63
CA GLU A 62 -41.30 -6.33 43.24
C GLU A 62 -40.87 -5.31 44.32
N ASP A 63 -40.55 -4.08 43.92
CA ASP A 63 -40.89 -2.92 44.76
C ASP A 63 -41.32 -1.69 43.93
N SER A 64 -42.65 -1.56 43.89
CA SER A 64 -43.49 -0.37 44.00
C SER A 64 -42.94 1.08 43.91
N SER A 65 -43.57 1.83 43.00
CA SER A 65 -44.19 3.16 43.19
C SER A 65 -43.35 4.45 43.25
N LYS A 66 -43.62 5.37 42.29
CA LYS A 66 -44.24 6.70 42.56
C LYS A 66 -44.64 7.48 41.28
N ALA A 67 -45.93 7.40 40.97
CA ALA A 67 -46.92 8.46 40.71
C ALA A 67 -46.54 9.94 40.39
N ILE A 68 -47.21 10.46 39.32
CA ILE A 68 -48.05 11.71 39.21
C ILE A 68 -47.31 13.06 39.05
N SER A 69 -47.69 14.04 38.19
CA SER A 69 -48.75 14.21 37.17
C SER A 69 -48.48 15.41 36.22
N GLU A 70 -49.26 15.45 35.12
CA GLU A 70 -49.93 16.61 34.46
C GLU A 70 -49.07 17.72 33.80
N SER A 71 -49.38 18.27 32.61
CA SER A 71 -50.62 18.46 31.82
C SER A 71 -50.23 18.83 30.36
N GLU A 72 -50.82 18.25 29.31
CA GLU A 72 -51.93 18.76 28.43
C GLU A 72 -51.70 20.18 27.85
N GLU A 73 -51.78 20.47 26.54
CA GLU A 73 -52.92 20.35 25.59
C GLU A 73 -52.42 20.59 24.12
N SER A 74 -52.85 19.82 23.09
CA SER A 74 -53.85 20.18 22.03
C SER A 74 -53.31 20.99 20.80
N VAL A 75 -53.61 20.78 19.50
CA VAL A 75 -54.55 19.94 18.71
C VAL A 75 -54.27 20.09 17.18
N LEU A 76 -54.76 19.11 16.38
CA LEU A 76 -55.01 19.05 14.90
C LEU A 76 -53.78 18.90 13.96
N GLY A 77 -53.67 17.93 13.05
CA GLY A 77 -54.61 16.95 12.50
C GLY A 77 -54.72 17.12 10.99
N THR A 78 -54.15 16.20 10.20
CA THR A 78 -54.75 15.68 8.95
C THR A 78 -53.95 14.48 8.43
N GLU A 79 -54.62 13.34 8.40
CA GLU A 79 -54.21 12.13 7.68
C GLU A 79 -54.39 12.33 6.16
N SER A 80 -53.52 11.69 5.38
CA SER A 80 -53.99 10.92 4.23
C SER A 80 -53.09 9.71 4.05
N THR A 81 -53.77 8.60 3.86
CA THR A 81 -53.35 7.21 3.88
C THR A 81 -53.05 6.71 2.47
N LEU A 82 -52.46 5.50 2.44
CA LEU A 82 -52.39 4.52 1.34
C LEU A 82 -51.22 4.70 0.35
N SER A 83 -50.50 3.69 -0.12
CA SER A 83 -50.23 2.26 0.21
C SER A 83 -49.43 1.72 -1.01
N PHE A 84 -48.84 0.53 -0.89
CA PHE A 84 -48.15 -0.29 -1.91
C PHE A 84 -46.67 0.06 -2.16
N ASP A 85 -45.75 -0.89 -2.33
CA ASP A 85 -45.68 -2.33 -2.06
C ASP A 85 -44.21 -2.69 -2.26
N GLU A 86 -43.70 -3.58 -1.42
CA GLU A 86 -42.32 -4.01 -1.40
C GLU A 86 -42.26 -5.38 -2.06
N SER A 87 -41.68 -5.48 -3.26
CA SER A 87 -41.28 -6.77 -3.82
C SER A 87 -40.25 -6.67 -4.93
N SER A 88 -39.20 -7.47 -4.72
CA SER A 88 -38.39 -8.21 -5.67
C SER A 88 -37.34 -7.49 -6.53
N LEU A 89 -36.10 -7.69 -6.08
CA LEU A 89 -34.91 -7.97 -6.88
C LEU A 89 -35.19 -8.89 -8.09
N GLN A 90 -34.67 -8.51 -9.26
CA GLN A 90 -34.06 -9.46 -10.18
C GLN A 90 -33.03 -8.79 -11.09
N GLU A 91 -31.88 -9.46 -11.20
CA GLU A 91 -30.77 -9.21 -12.10
C GLU A 91 -31.21 -9.03 -13.55
N THR A 92 -30.58 -8.09 -14.25
CA THR A 92 -30.24 -8.28 -15.66
C THR A 92 -28.93 -7.57 -15.95
N SER A 93 -27.92 -8.39 -16.22
CA SER A 93 -26.63 -8.01 -16.76
C SER A 93 -26.79 -7.69 -18.25
N GLU A 94 -26.59 -6.44 -18.64
CA GLU A 94 -26.18 -6.06 -19.99
C GLU A 94 -25.09 -4.99 -19.87
N VAL A 95 -23.83 -5.43 -19.85
CA VAL A 95 -22.69 -4.58 -20.18
C VAL A 95 -22.71 -4.43 -21.69
N SER A 96 -23.17 -3.28 -22.15
CA SER A 96 -22.91 -2.81 -23.50
C SER A 96 -21.47 -2.33 -23.56
N ASP A 97 -20.65 -3.12 -24.25
CA ASP A 97 -19.36 -2.69 -24.79
C ASP A 97 -19.66 -1.75 -25.96
N ASP A 98 -19.84 -0.46 -25.66
CA ASP A 98 -19.87 0.59 -26.67
C ASP A 98 -18.48 1.23 -26.72
N THR A 99 -17.72 0.79 -27.71
CA THR A 99 -16.40 1.32 -28.06
C THR A 99 -16.59 2.66 -28.76
N SER A 100 -16.92 3.69 -27.98
CA SER A 100 -16.54 5.06 -28.30
C SER A 100 -15.32 5.38 -27.45
N GLU A 101 -14.12 5.35 -28.05
CA GLU A 101 -12.96 6.06 -27.47
C GLU A 101 -13.32 7.55 -27.45
N SER A 102 -13.99 8.00 -26.38
CA SER A 102 -13.91 9.38 -25.99
C SER A 102 -12.47 9.60 -25.55
N ASP A 103 -11.81 10.63 -26.07
CA ASP A 103 -10.54 11.17 -25.56
C ASP A 103 -10.70 11.76 -24.14
N GLU A 104 -11.70 11.30 -23.38
CA GLU A 104 -12.00 11.77 -22.05
C GLU A 104 -11.01 11.15 -21.08
N LEU A 105 -10.26 12.03 -20.42
CA LEU A 105 -9.29 11.69 -19.42
C LEU A 105 -9.96 10.88 -18.30
N PHE A 106 -9.57 9.62 -18.12
CA PHE A 106 -10.10 8.81 -17.03
C PHE A 106 -9.73 9.42 -15.69
N HIS A 107 -10.72 9.69 -14.83
CA HIS A 107 -10.48 10.00 -13.43
C HIS A 107 -11.49 9.30 -12.53
N GLY A 108 -11.05 8.95 -11.32
CA GLY A 108 -11.94 8.38 -10.32
C GLY A 108 -11.28 7.32 -9.44
N TRP A 109 -12.07 6.86 -8.47
CA TRP A 109 -11.65 5.86 -7.50
C TRP A 109 -11.75 4.43 -8.02
N VAL A 110 -10.76 3.63 -7.66
CA VAL A 110 -10.81 2.18 -7.70
C VAL A 110 -10.54 1.66 -6.29
N ILE A 111 -11.53 0.96 -5.72
CA ILE A 111 -11.51 0.48 -4.33
C ILE A 111 -11.70 -1.02 -4.34
N ASN A 112 -10.76 -1.76 -3.76
CA ASN A 112 -10.85 -3.20 -3.61
C ASN A 112 -10.00 -3.70 -2.43
N ASN A 113 -9.79 -5.01 -2.35
CA ASN A 113 -9.01 -5.64 -1.28
C ASN A 113 -7.51 -5.30 -1.29
N LEU A 114 -6.99 -4.68 -2.36
CA LEU A 114 -5.61 -4.20 -2.46
C LEU A 114 -5.46 -2.73 -2.05
N GLY A 115 -6.56 -2.03 -1.79
CA GLY A 115 -6.59 -0.67 -1.25
C GLY A 115 -7.48 0.30 -2.02
N TYR A 116 -7.18 1.59 -1.86
CA TYR A 116 -7.85 2.71 -2.49
C TYR A 116 -6.84 3.38 -3.43
N THR A 117 -7.16 3.46 -4.72
CA THR A 117 -6.35 4.18 -5.71
C THR A 117 -7.22 5.18 -6.42
N TYR A 118 -6.83 6.44 -6.39
CA TYR A 118 -7.42 7.45 -7.26
C TYR A 118 -6.60 7.52 -8.54
N ILE A 119 -7.25 7.47 -9.68
CA ILE A 119 -6.56 7.62 -10.98
C ILE A 119 -6.95 8.97 -11.56
N TYR A 120 -5.97 9.64 -12.17
CA TYR A 120 -6.18 10.81 -13.00
C TYR A 120 -5.32 10.67 -14.26
N GLY A 121 -5.97 10.53 -15.41
CA GLY A 121 -5.35 10.17 -16.67
C GLY A 121 -4.69 8.81 -16.61
N ASP A 122 -3.36 8.83 -16.69
CA ASP A 122 -2.48 7.66 -16.75
C ASP A 122 -1.66 7.46 -15.47
N THR A 123 -2.01 8.18 -14.40
CA THR A 123 -1.31 8.17 -13.12
C THR A 123 -2.24 7.77 -11.98
N GLY A 124 -1.75 6.88 -11.10
CA GLY A 124 -2.40 6.52 -9.85
C GLY A 124 -1.86 7.34 -8.67
N TYR A 125 -2.71 7.53 -7.66
CA TYR A 125 -2.38 8.28 -6.45
C TYR A 125 -2.96 7.61 -5.20
N GLU A 126 -2.23 7.72 -4.09
CA GLU A 126 -2.74 7.47 -2.75
C GLU A 126 -3.19 8.78 -2.12
N GLN A 127 -4.37 8.77 -1.49
CA GLN A 127 -4.86 9.93 -0.77
C GLN A 127 -4.06 10.17 0.50
N CYS A 128 -3.54 11.39 0.68
CA CYS A 128 -2.96 11.81 1.93
C CYS A 128 -4.06 12.20 2.92
N SER A 129 -4.33 11.32 3.89
CA SER A 129 -5.36 11.51 4.92
C SER A 129 -4.79 11.99 6.26
N ALA A 130 -3.58 12.56 6.26
CA ALA A 130 -2.93 13.04 7.47
C ALA A 130 -3.75 14.15 8.16
N THR A 131 -3.82 14.08 9.48
CA THR A 131 -4.52 15.04 10.34
C THR A 131 -3.55 15.60 11.38
N GLY A 132 -3.92 16.69 12.05
CA GLY A 132 -3.16 17.19 13.19
C GLY A 132 -2.96 16.12 14.28
N LYS A 133 -3.97 15.27 14.51
CA LYS A 133 -3.88 14.17 15.49
C LYS A 133 -2.85 13.12 15.08
N THR A 134 -2.78 12.73 13.80
CA THR A 134 -1.79 11.74 13.34
C THR A 134 -0.39 12.34 13.31
N ALA A 135 -0.25 13.62 12.97
CA ALA A 135 1.02 14.35 13.02
C ALA A 135 1.58 14.42 14.46
N THR A 136 0.76 14.84 15.43
CA THR A 136 1.15 14.87 16.84
C THR A 136 1.57 13.47 17.33
N ARG A 137 0.78 12.44 17.03
CA ARG A 137 1.09 11.06 17.44
C ARG A 137 2.42 10.57 16.85
N TYR A 138 2.73 10.93 15.62
CA TYR A 138 4.01 10.59 14.99
C TYR A 138 5.17 11.23 15.79
N ALA A 139 5.14 12.54 16.01
CA ALA A 139 6.18 13.24 16.76
C ALA A 139 6.34 12.71 18.20
N GLU A 140 5.23 12.51 18.93
CA GLU A 140 5.25 11.93 20.29
C GLU A 140 5.87 10.53 20.34
N THR A 141 5.65 9.72 19.31
CA THR A 141 6.23 8.38 19.20
C THR A 141 7.75 8.45 19.05
N LEU A 142 8.25 9.33 18.17
CA LEU A 142 9.69 9.54 18.01
C LEU A 142 10.33 10.14 19.26
N ASN A 143 9.67 11.10 19.91
CA ASN A 143 10.15 11.71 21.15
C ASN A 143 10.25 10.66 22.28
N SER A 144 9.26 9.77 22.36
CA SER A 144 9.27 8.64 23.30
C SER A 144 10.38 7.63 23.00
N LEU A 145 10.73 7.45 21.72
CA LEU A 145 11.82 6.58 21.29
C LEU A 145 13.18 7.19 21.65
N VAL A 146 13.43 8.46 21.29
CA VAL A 146 14.72 9.11 21.54
C VAL A 146 15.03 9.27 23.02
N ALA A 147 14.01 9.43 23.87
CA ALA A 147 14.15 9.45 25.32
C ALA A 147 14.75 8.14 25.89
N LYS A 148 14.58 7.01 25.17
CA LYS A 148 15.14 5.70 25.54
C LYS A 148 16.48 5.40 24.87
N ILE A 149 16.86 6.19 23.86
CA ILE A 149 18.14 6.04 23.17
C ILE A 149 19.23 6.73 24.02
N PRO A 150 20.32 6.03 24.39
CA PRO A 150 21.40 6.62 25.16
C PRO A 150 22.10 7.76 24.41
N GLY A 151 22.76 8.65 25.16
CA GLY A 151 23.58 9.71 24.57
C GLY A 151 24.71 9.16 23.68
N GLY A 152 25.10 9.94 22.67
CA GLY A 152 26.13 9.56 21.70
C GLY A 152 25.62 8.80 20.47
N VAL A 153 24.31 8.58 20.36
CA VAL A 153 23.67 8.11 19.13
C VAL A 153 22.97 9.29 18.47
N ASP A 154 23.36 9.61 17.23
CA ASP A 154 22.64 10.58 16.40
C ASP A 154 21.31 9.98 15.93
N VAL A 155 20.24 10.75 16.03
CA VAL A 155 18.90 10.36 15.57
C VAL A 155 18.43 11.36 14.53
N TYR A 156 17.99 10.85 13.38
CA TYR A 156 17.50 11.63 12.25
C TYR A 156 16.06 11.25 11.95
N SER A 157 15.27 12.20 11.47
CA SER A 157 13.89 11.96 10.99
C SER A 157 13.74 12.56 9.59
N ILE A 158 13.28 11.74 8.65
CA ILE A 158 13.05 12.15 7.26
C ILE A 158 11.64 11.72 6.89
N LEU A 159 10.79 12.67 6.52
CA LEU A 159 9.46 12.39 5.97
C LEU A 159 9.46 12.73 4.48
N ALA A 160 9.21 11.71 3.65
CA ALA A 160 9.07 11.88 2.21
C ALA A 160 7.60 12.20 1.87
N PRO A 161 7.32 13.29 1.13
CA PRO A 161 6.01 13.49 0.55
C PRO A 161 5.71 12.40 -0.49
N THR A 162 4.45 12.01 -0.61
CA THR A 162 4.00 11.09 -1.67
C THR A 162 3.70 11.85 -2.97
N SER A 163 3.53 11.12 -4.08
CA SER A 163 3.29 11.69 -5.41
C SER A 163 2.12 12.68 -5.48
N VAL A 164 1.09 12.47 -4.65
CA VAL A 164 -0.11 13.31 -4.63
C VAL A 164 0.14 14.76 -4.20
N GLU A 165 1.21 15.02 -3.44
CA GLU A 165 1.56 16.39 -3.02
C GLU A 165 1.92 17.29 -4.20
N PHE A 166 2.51 16.70 -5.24
CA PHE A 166 2.97 17.41 -6.43
C PHE A 166 2.06 17.16 -7.65
N ALA A 167 0.92 16.52 -7.45
CA ALA A 167 -0.02 16.21 -8.52
C ALA A 167 -0.72 17.47 -9.03
N GLU A 168 -0.72 17.66 -10.35
CA GLU A 168 -1.41 18.76 -11.02
C GLU A 168 -2.82 18.33 -11.46
N ILE A 169 -3.68 18.05 -10.48
CA ILE A 169 -5.09 17.70 -10.73
C ILE A 169 -5.93 18.99 -10.65
N PRO A 170 -6.71 19.34 -11.69
CA PRO A 170 -7.56 20.52 -11.68
C PRO A 170 -8.52 20.50 -10.48
N TYR A 171 -8.65 21.64 -9.81
CA TYR A 171 -9.47 21.80 -8.60
C TYR A 171 -10.89 21.25 -8.74
N GLU A 172 -11.51 21.48 -9.89
CA GLU A 172 -12.89 21.08 -10.15
C GLU A 172 -13.06 19.55 -10.24
N VAL A 173 -12.00 18.81 -10.56
CA VAL A 173 -12.03 17.35 -10.68
C VAL A 173 -12.19 16.72 -9.30
N TYR A 174 -11.29 17.04 -8.36
CA TYR A 174 -11.30 16.39 -7.04
C TYR A 174 -12.26 16.99 -6.02
N LYS A 175 -12.73 18.24 -6.22
CA LYS A 175 -13.73 18.88 -5.34
C LYS A 175 -15.17 18.64 -5.76
N SER A 176 -15.43 18.24 -7.00
CA SER A 176 -16.79 17.85 -7.39
C SER A 176 -17.33 16.81 -6.40
N ASP A 177 -18.62 16.90 -6.04
CA ASP A 177 -19.28 15.93 -5.13
C ASP A 177 -19.11 14.46 -5.61
N ALA A 178 -18.71 14.26 -6.87
CA ALA A 178 -18.51 12.96 -7.49
C ALA A 178 -17.24 12.23 -6.98
N ASP A 179 -16.11 12.92 -6.79
CA ASP A 179 -14.83 12.27 -6.54
C ASP A 179 -14.32 12.42 -5.10
N ASN A 180 -14.53 13.55 -4.44
CA ASN A 180 -14.11 13.76 -3.03
C ASN A 180 -12.63 13.39 -2.74
N PHE A 181 -11.71 13.62 -3.69
CA PHE A 181 -10.29 13.28 -3.56
C PHE A 181 -9.52 14.41 -2.84
N ILE A 182 -9.78 14.53 -1.54
CA ILE A 182 -9.24 15.62 -0.70
C ILE A 182 -7.95 15.17 -0.02
N ASN A 183 -6.86 15.87 -0.29
CA ASN A 183 -5.54 15.58 0.27
C ASN A 183 -5.14 16.60 1.33
N ALA A 184 -4.55 16.11 2.43
CA ALA A 184 -3.86 16.97 3.38
C ALA A 184 -2.62 17.59 2.71
N ASN A 185 -2.34 18.86 3.04
CA ASN A 185 -1.13 19.53 2.59
C ASN A 185 0.08 18.94 3.32
N GLN A 186 0.89 18.15 2.60
CA GLN A 186 1.99 17.39 3.22
C GLN A 186 3.11 18.31 3.69
N LYS A 187 3.32 19.46 3.02
CA LYS A 187 4.26 20.50 3.51
C LYS A 187 3.96 20.91 4.95
N ASN A 188 2.71 21.25 5.22
CA ASN A 188 2.25 21.68 6.53
C ASN A 188 2.30 20.55 7.55
N VAL A 189 1.90 19.33 7.15
CA VAL A 189 1.97 18.14 8.03
C VAL A 189 3.41 17.87 8.44
N ILE A 190 4.35 17.88 7.48
CA ILE A 190 5.78 17.66 7.72
C ILE A 190 6.35 18.78 8.61
N SER A 191 5.99 20.05 8.36
CA SER A 191 6.42 21.17 9.22
C SER A 191 5.96 20.99 10.65
N VAL A 192 4.67 20.69 10.86
CA VAL A 192 4.10 20.47 12.19
C VAL A 192 4.79 19.31 12.90
N ILE A 193 5.05 18.19 12.20
CA ILE A 193 5.79 17.07 12.78
C ILE A 193 7.17 17.54 13.23
N ASN A 194 7.93 18.15 12.33
CA ASN A 194 9.32 18.57 12.57
C ASN A 194 9.45 19.59 13.71
N GLU A 195 8.50 20.52 13.83
CA GLU A 195 8.44 21.53 14.90
C GLU A 195 8.15 20.93 16.29
N ASN A 196 7.54 19.73 16.34
CA ASN A 196 7.17 19.06 17.59
C ASN A 196 8.13 17.91 17.96
N LEU A 197 9.23 17.72 17.22
CA LEU A 197 10.26 16.75 17.57
C LEU A 197 11.16 17.28 18.69
N ASP A 198 11.61 16.37 19.55
CA ASP A 198 12.63 16.61 20.56
C ASP A 198 13.93 17.09 19.90
N GLU A 199 14.63 18.03 20.54
CA GLU A 199 15.86 18.64 20.00
C GLU A 199 16.98 17.64 19.69
N ARG A 200 16.94 16.43 20.29
CA ARG A 200 17.88 15.35 19.99
C ARG A 200 17.64 14.69 18.63
N ILE A 201 16.49 14.95 18.00
CA ILE A 201 16.12 14.41 16.71
C ILE A 201 16.39 15.47 15.65
N LYS A 202 17.34 15.18 14.76
CA LYS A 202 17.64 16.03 13.61
C LYS A 202 16.63 15.77 12.51
N SER A 203 15.60 16.61 12.41
CA SER A 203 14.68 16.59 11.28
C SER A 203 15.39 17.05 10.00
N ILE A 204 15.22 16.28 8.92
CA ILE A 204 15.76 16.61 7.59
C ILE A 204 14.57 16.90 6.68
N ASN A 205 14.42 18.16 6.30
CA ASN A 205 13.32 18.59 5.45
C ASN A 205 13.66 18.39 3.97
N ILE A 206 13.32 17.20 3.45
CA ILE A 206 13.50 16.86 2.03
C ILE A 206 12.38 17.40 1.13
N TYR A 207 11.30 17.95 1.70
CA TYR A 207 10.17 18.48 0.94
C TYR A 207 10.62 19.58 -0.01
N GLU A 208 11.40 20.55 0.49
CA GLU A 208 11.82 21.71 -0.31
C GLU A 208 12.70 21.27 -1.48
N THR A 209 13.61 20.32 -1.23
CA THR A 209 14.46 19.72 -2.26
C THR A 209 13.60 19.07 -3.35
N LEU A 210 12.69 18.17 -2.98
CA LEU A 210 11.83 17.50 -3.96
C LEU A 210 10.89 18.48 -4.68
N SER A 211 10.36 19.49 -3.97
CA SER A 211 9.53 20.53 -4.56
C SER A 211 10.28 21.36 -5.60
N SER A 212 11.56 21.66 -5.36
CA SER A 212 12.41 22.38 -6.32
C SER A 212 12.75 21.58 -7.57
N HIS A 213 12.63 20.25 -7.49
CA HIS A 213 12.89 19.29 -8.58
C HIS A 213 11.60 18.64 -9.11
N LYS A 214 10.42 19.14 -8.75
CA LYS A 214 9.12 18.50 -9.04
C LYS A 214 8.81 18.31 -10.53
N ASP A 215 9.47 19.06 -11.40
CA ASP A 215 9.33 18.95 -12.85
C ASP A 215 10.18 17.77 -13.43
N GLU A 216 10.98 17.11 -12.60
CA GLU A 216 11.70 15.89 -12.93
C GLU A 216 10.87 14.63 -12.64
N TYR A 217 11.30 13.50 -13.18
CA TYR A 217 10.61 12.22 -12.99
C TYR A 217 10.94 11.61 -11.60
N LEU A 218 10.30 12.17 -10.56
CA LEU A 218 10.56 11.86 -9.16
C LEU A 218 9.67 10.76 -8.59
N TYR A 219 8.51 10.50 -9.19
CA TYR A 219 7.55 9.49 -8.75
C TYR A 219 7.09 8.64 -9.93
N PHE A 220 6.84 7.36 -9.69
CA PHE A 220 6.24 6.49 -10.69
C PHE A 220 4.78 6.88 -10.93
N ARG A 221 4.30 6.70 -12.17
CA ARG A 221 2.88 6.90 -12.47
C ARG A 221 2.03 5.72 -12.02
N THR A 222 2.60 4.53 -12.07
CA THR A 222 1.91 3.23 -11.89
C THR A 222 2.24 2.56 -10.57
N ASP A 223 3.09 3.16 -9.73
CA ASP A 223 3.53 2.63 -8.44
C ASP A 223 3.49 3.68 -7.33
N ILE A 224 3.33 3.22 -6.09
CA ILE A 224 3.27 4.10 -4.90
C ILE A 224 4.62 4.74 -4.57
N ASN A 225 5.73 4.14 -5.01
CA ASN A 225 7.06 4.57 -4.64
C ASN A 225 7.53 5.79 -5.45
N TRP A 226 8.48 6.52 -4.86
CA TRP A 226 9.32 7.46 -5.58
C TRP A 226 10.39 6.76 -6.44
N THR A 227 10.99 7.47 -7.39
CA THR A 227 12.09 6.96 -8.21
C THR A 227 13.42 7.01 -7.46
N ALA A 228 14.43 6.31 -7.98
CA ALA A 228 15.78 6.38 -7.41
C ALA A 228 16.39 7.80 -7.44
N LEU A 229 15.92 8.68 -8.34
CA LEU A 229 16.35 10.07 -8.41
C LEU A 229 15.84 10.87 -7.21
N ALA A 230 14.55 10.75 -6.87
CA ALA A 230 13.99 11.35 -5.67
C ALA A 230 14.66 10.82 -4.39
N ALA A 231 14.86 9.50 -4.31
CA ALA A 231 15.58 8.88 -3.19
C ALA A 231 17.04 9.37 -3.09
N TYR A 232 17.70 9.66 -4.22
CA TYR A 232 19.04 10.24 -4.25
C TYR A 232 19.07 11.68 -3.69
N TYR A 233 18.06 12.50 -3.97
CA TYR A 233 17.94 13.83 -3.36
C TYR A 233 17.77 13.71 -1.83
N ALA A 234 16.90 12.82 -1.35
CA ALA A 234 16.75 12.57 0.07
C ALA A 234 18.04 12.04 0.74
N TYR A 235 18.77 11.15 0.05
CA TYR A 235 20.09 10.67 0.47
C TYR A 235 21.12 11.82 0.56
N SER A 236 21.10 12.74 -0.39
CA SER A 236 22.02 13.88 -0.42
C SER A 236 21.79 14.84 0.74
N ASP A 237 20.53 15.12 1.07
CA ASP A 237 20.16 15.93 2.23
C ASP A 237 20.52 15.23 3.55
N PHE A 238 20.29 13.92 3.63
CA PHE A 238 20.76 13.12 4.76
C PHE A 238 22.27 13.15 4.91
N ALA A 239 23.03 12.96 3.83
CA ALA A 239 24.48 12.97 3.85
C ALA A 239 25.01 14.30 4.39
N ALA A 240 24.47 15.42 3.90
CA ALA A 240 24.79 16.75 4.38
C ALA A 240 24.50 16.92 5.88
N ALA A 241 23.31 16.50 6.34
CA ALA A 241 22.93 16.56 7.75
C ALA A 241 23.77 15.65 8.66
N ALA A 242 24.23 14.52 8.13
CA ALA A 242 25.10 13.55 8.79
C ALA A 242 26.60 13.89 8.69
N GLY A 243 26.95 14.97 8.00
CA GLY A 243 28.32 15.49 7.94
C GLY A 243 29.25 14.75 6.98
N PHE A 244 28.72 14.10 5.94
CA PHE A 244 29.52 13.48 4.88
C PHE A 244 29.06 13.91 3.49
N SER A 245 29.94 13.81 2.49
CA SER A 245 29.61 14.15 1.12
C SER A 245 28.92 12.96 0.43
N PRO A 246 27.76 13.15 -0.23
CA PRO A 246 27.15 12.10 -1.02
C PRO A 246 28.04 11.78 -2.23
N VAL A 247 28.06 10.50 -2.64
CA VAL A 247 28.63 10.10 -3.92
C VAL A 247 27.78 10.71 -5.03
N ARG A 248 28.38 11.27 -6.10
CA ARG A 248 27.59 11.88 -7.18
C ARG A 248 26.78 10.81 -7.89
N ILE A 249 25.54 11.13 -8.27
CA ILE A 249 24.67 10.19 -8.98
C ILE A 249 25.33 9.64 -10.27
N ASP A 250 26.06 10.51 -10.97
CA ASP A 250 26.80 10.17 -12.20
C ASP A 250 27.99 9.21 -11.99
N ASP A 251 28.46 9.06 -10.74
CA ASP A 251 29.56 8.16 -10.42
C ASP A 251 29.09 6.71 -10.27
N PHE A 252 27.77 6.49 -10.11
CA PHE A 252 27.19 5.16 -10.10
C PHE A 252 26.99 4.61 -11.52
N ASN A 253 27.09 3.30 -11.67
CA ASN A 253 26.66 2.66 -12.92
C ASN A 253 25.13 2.57 -12.88
N LYS A 254 24.48 3.24 -13.83
CA LYS A 254 23.02 3.21 -13.98
C LYS A 254 22.60 2.07 -14.89
N GLU A 255 21.57 1.35 -14.49
CA GLU A 255 20.83 0.40 -15.32
C GLU A 255 19.33 0.74 -15.25
N THR A 256 18.57 0.24 -16.21
CA THR A 256 17.14 0.56 -16.37
C THR A 256 16.33 -0.72 -16.52
N TYR A 257 15.29 -0.86 -15.72
CA TYR A 257 14.24 -1.85 -15.90
C TYR A 257 13.03 -1.22 -16.60
N GLU A 258 12.77 -1.65 -17.83
CA GLU A 258 11.71 -1.11 -18.69
C GLU A 258 10.35 -1.78 -18.47
N ASN A 259 9.28 -1.10 -18.90
CA ASN A 259 7.91 -1.61 -18.86
C ASN A 259 7.42 -1.98 -17.45
N PHE A 260 7.78 -1.17 -16.47
CA PHE A 260 7.35 -1.32 -15.09
C PHE A 260 5.87 -0.93 -14.95
N LEU A 261 5.11 -1.81 -14.30
CA LEU A 261 3.71 -1.60 -13.93
C LEU A 261 3.59 -1.95 -12.46
N GLY A 262 3.49 -0.93 -11.62
CA GLY A 262 3.58 -1.08 -10.18
C GLY A 262 2.27 -1.38 -9.47
N ARG A 263 2.23 -0.99 -8.19
CA ARG A 263 1.12 -1.25 -7.27
C ARG A 263 -0.20 -0.62 -7.72
N PHE A 264 -0.21 0.59 -8.29
CA PHE A 264 -1.46 1.20 -8.77
C PHE A 264 -2.05 0.42 -9.93
N HIS A 265 -1.21 -0.01 -10.89
CA HIS A 265 -1.69 -0.87 -11.96
C HIS A 265 -2.15 -2.24 -11.44
N THR A 266 -1.37 -2.87 -10.57
CA THR A 266 -1.71 -4.18 -9.98
C THR A 266 -3.01 -4.14 -9.19
N ALA A 267 -3.25 -3.05 -8.45
CA ALA A 267 -4.47 -2.86 -7.67
C ALA A 267 -5.68 -2.62 -8.56
N THR A 268 -5.54 -1.88 -9.66
CA THR A 268 -6.70 -1.38 -10.41
C THR A 268 -6.98 -2.11 -11.72
N ASN A 269 -5.96 -2.75 -12.30
CA ASN A 269 -5.98 -3.37 -13.62
C ASN A 269 -6.59 -2.47 -14.71
N LYS A 270 -6.29 -1.16 -14.65
CA LYS A 270 -6.82 -0.14 -15.57
C LYS A 270 -5.87 0.06 -16.76
N ASP A 271 -6.46 0.04 -17.97
CA ASP A 271 -5.72 0.19 -19.22
C ASP A 271 -5.01 1.53 -19.37
N CYS A 272 -5.54 2.61 -18.77
CA CYS A 272 -4.88 3.91 -18.81
C CYS A 272 -3.48 3.88 -18.17
N LEU A 273 -3.26 3.05 -17.14
CA LEU A 273 -1.96 2.87 -16.49
C LEU A 273 -1.04 1.93 -17.31
N SER A 274 -1.60 0.93 -17.99
CA SER A 274 -0.80 -0.03 -18.78
C SER A 274 -0.34 0.53 -20.13
N LYS A 275 -1.02 1.56 -20.64
CA LYS A 275 -0.66 2.28 -21.88
C LYS A 275 0.59 3.17 -21.73
N THR A 276 0.95 3.57 -20.51
CA THR A 276 2.14 4.42 -20.25
C THR A 276 3.02 3.85 -19.13
N PRO A 277 3.53 2.61 -19.30
CA PRO A 277 4.31 1.95 -18.27
C PRO A 277 5.52 2.79 -17.86
N ASP A 278 5.89 2.68 -16.59
CA ASP A 278 7.07 3.33 -16.06
C ASP A 278 8.36 2.60 -16.47
N PHE A 279 9.49 3.20 -16.15
CA PHE A 279 10.79 2.53 -16.08
C PHE A 279 11.40 2.76 -14.70
N ILE A 280 12.24 1.84 -14.24
CA ILE A 280 13.00 1.98 -13.00
C ILE A 280 14.48 2.14 -13.36
N ASP A 281 14.99 3.36 -13.22
CA ASP A 281 16.44 3.56 -13.15
C ASP A 281 16.93 3.10 -11.77
N TYR A 282 17.94 2.24 -11.75
CA TYR A 282 18.62 1.81 -10.53
C TYR A 282 20.14 1.92 -10.69
N TYR A 283 20.79 2.14 -9.56
CA TYR A 283 22.22 2.44 -9.50
C TYR A 283 22.96 1.31 -8.79
N LEU A 284 24.02 0.79 -9.40
CA LEU A 284 24.86 -0.24 -8.80
C LEU A 284 25.76 0.37 -7.72
N THR A 285 25.31 0.27 -6.47
CA THR A 285 25.95 0.91 -5.30
C THR A 285 27.14 0.12 -4.76
N ASP A 286 27.32 -1.12 -5.22
CA ASP A 286 28.39 -2.02 -4.79
C ASP A 286 29.10 -2.68 -5.99
N LYS A 287 29.81 -1.88 -6.78
CA LYS A 287 30.47 -2.33 -8.02
C LYS A 287 31.47 -3.47 -7.82
N ASN A 288 31.97 -3.66 -6.59
CA ASN A 288 33.00 -4.65 -6.27
C ASN A 288 32.46 -5.84 -5.45
N ASN A 289 31.13 -5.97 -5.27
CA ASN A 289 30.51 -7.00 -4.43
C ASN A 289 31.09 -7.06 -3.01
N THR A 290 31.29 -5.89 -2.41
CA THR A 290 31.83 -5.68 -1.06
C THR A 290 30.74 -5.57 0.02
N CYS A 291 29.48 -5.60 -0.37
CA CYS A 291 28.31 -5.57 0.50
C CYS A 291 27.66 -6.94 0.60
N ASP A 292 27.59 -7.49 1.81
CA ASP A 292 26.80 -8.68 2.11
C ASP A 292 25.40 -8.27 2.57
N LEU A 293 24.39 -8.52 1.73
CA LEU A 293 22.98 -8.37 2.10
C LEU A 293 22.41 -9.69 2.62
N THR A 294 21.89 -9.64 3.85
CA THR A 294 21.07 -10.70 4.44
C THR A 294 19.64 -10.22 4.63
N VAL A 295 18.68 -10.98 4.13
CA VAL A 295 17.26 -10.69 4.21
C VAL A 295 16.59 -11.64 5.19
N TYR A 296 15.78 -11.12 6.11
CA TYR A 296 15.02 -11.90 7.09
C TYR A 296 13.53 -11.73 6.79
N LYS A 297 12.89 -12.80 6.30
CA LYS A 297 11.46 -12.82 5.98
C LYS A 297 10.78 -14.04 6.57
N SER A 298 9.75 -13.84 7.38
CA SER A 298 8.89 -14.90 7.95
C SER A 298 9.68 -16.02 8.65
N GLY A 299 10.71 -15.64 9.40
CA GLY A 299 11.61 -16.56 10.11
C GLY A 299 12.66 -17.26 9.24
N ILE A 300 12.65 -17.02 7.92
CA ILE A 300 13.63 -17.55 6.97
C ILE A 300 14.71 -16.50 6.71
N THR A 301 15.96 -16.96 6.61
CA THR A 301 17.11 -16.12 6.25
C THR A 301 17.51 -16.39 4.80
N TYR A 302 17.61 -15.34 4.01
CA TYR A 302 18.07 -15.39 2.63
C TYR A 302 19.40 -14.64 2.50
N THR A 303 20.31 -15.24 1.75
CA THR A 303 21.61 -14.69 1.36
C THR A 303 21.73 -14.85 -0.16
N SER A 304 22.55 -14.05 -0.83
CA SER A 304 22.67 -13.93 -2.31
C SER A 304 21.79 -12.86 -2.98
N TYR A 305 21.21 -11.95 -2.20
CA TYR A 305 20.66 -10.71 -2.76
C TYR A 305 21.73 -9.62 -2.79
N SER A 306 21.58 -8.67 -3.70
CA SER A 306 22.37 -7.44 -3.79
C SER A 306 21.57 -6.26 -3.25
N VAL A 307 22.21 -5.15 -2.92
CA VAL A 307 21.49 -3.93 -2.50
C VAL A 307 20.63 -3.38 -3.65
N SER A 308 21.13 -3.45 -4.87
CA SER A 308 20.44 -3.12 -6.12
C SER A 308 20.81 -4.10 -7.23
N GLY A 309 20.03 -4.14 -8.31
CA GLY A 309 20.27 -5.02 -9.47
C GLY A 309 19.87 -6.48 -9.25
N ASN A 310 18.94 -6.74 -8.33
CA ASN A 310 18.38 -8.09 -8.18
C ASN A 310 17.48 -8.45 -9.36
N GLY A 311 17.43 -9.74 -9.70
CA GLY A 311 16.55 -10.23 -10.75
C GLY A 311 15.07 -10.14 -10.36
N VAL A 312 14.25 -9.59 -11.25
CA VAL A 312 12.79 -9.49 -11.10
C VAL A 312 12.07 -10.38 -12.10
N SER A 313 10.98 -11.01 -11.69
CA SER A 313 10.26 -12.03 -12.47
C SER A 313 9.05 -11.50 -13.25
N GLY A 314 8.68 -10.23 -13.06
CA GLY A 314 7.54 -9.59 -13.72
C GLY A 314 7.40 -8.12 -13.33
N SER A 315 6.59 -7.38 -14.10
CA SER A 315 6.41 -5.94 -13.95
C SER A 315 5.88 -5.54 -12.56
N ALA A 316 4.91 -6.28 -12.01
CA ALA A 316 4.33 -6.01 -10.69
C ALA A 316 5.34 -6.05 -9.53
N ASN A 317 6.49 -6.70 -9.72
CA ASN A 317 7.56 -6.82 -8.72
C ASN A 317 8.83 -6.07 -9.15
N GLY A 318 8.74 -5.16 -10.11
CA GLY A 318 9.90 -4.45 -10.67
C GLY A 318 10.71 -3.71 -9.59
N TYR A 319 10.05 -3.15 -8.57
CA TYR A 319 10.75 -2.43 -7.49
C TYR A 319 11.67 -3.33 -6.64
N ASN A 320 11.49 -4.66 -6.69
CA ASN A 320 12.38 -5.62 -6.03
C ASN A 320 13.79 -5.67 -6.66
N VAL A 321 14.08 -4.88 -7.71
CA VAL A 321 15.48 -4.60 -8.10
C VAL A 321 16.28 -4.09 -6.91
N PHE A 322 15.65 -3.34 -6.00
CA PHE A 322 16.20 -2.94 -4.71
C PHE A 322 15.94 -4.01 -3.64
N LEU A 323 16.98 -4.39 -2.90
CA LEU A 323 16.95 -5.34 -1.78
C LEU A 323 16.41 -6.76 -2.08
N GLY A 324 15.89 -7.01 -3.28
CA GLY A 324 15.52 -8.32 -3.81
C GLY A 324 14.10 -8.77 -3.48
N MET A 325 13.56 -8.38 -2.33
CA MET A 325 12.21 -8.73 -1.89
C MET A 325 11.81 -7.91 -0.66
N GLU A 326 10.52 -7.65 -0.49
CA GLU A 326 9.96 -7.11 0.76
C GLU A 326 10.18 -8.09 1.93
N ALA A 327 10.65 -7.59 3.08
CA ALA A 327 11.02 -8.38 4.25
C ALA A 327 10.92 -7.56 5.55
N GLU A 328 10.84 -8.24 6.71
CA GLU A 328 10.71 -7.53 8.00
C GLU A 328 12.03 -6.89 8.46
N ARG A 329 13.17 -7.39 7.96
CA ARG A 329 14.49 -6.85 8.26
C ARG A 329 15.50 -7.17 7.17
N TYR A 330 16.33 -6.18 6.88
CA TYR A 330 17.55 -6.33 6.08
C TYR A 330 18.78 -6.07 6.96
N LYS A 331 19.87 -6.77 6.70
CA LYS A 331 21.18 -6.47 7.25
C LYS A 331 22.17 -6.37 6.11
N ILE A 332 22.75 -5.18 5.93
CA ILE A 332 23.80 -4.91 4.97
C ILE A 332 25.12 -4.78 5.75
N THR A 333 26.10 -5.61 5.42
CA THR A 333 27.46 -5.49 5.95
C THR A 333 28.37 -5.00 4.84
N THR A 334 29.02 -3.87 5.03
CA THR A 334 29.90 -3.26 4.02
C THR A 334 31.37 -3.44 4.41
N GLY A 335 32.27 -3.33 3.43
CA GLY A 335 33.73 -3.31 3.67
C GLY A 335 34.27 -2.00 4.28
N THR A 336 33.40 -1.01 4.56
CA THR A 336 33.82 0.32 5.01
C THR A 336 33.94 0.41 6.54
N SER A 337 34.99 1.04 7.05
CA SER A 337 35.06 1.49 8.44
C SER A 337 34.21 2.75 8.61
N GLY A 338 33.13 2.74 9.39
CA GLY A 338 32.27 3.94 9.44
C GLY A 338 31.10 3.96 10.44
N GLY A 339 31.05 3.03 11.40
CA GLY A 339 29.96 2.96 12.37
C GLY A 339 28.80 2.07 11.91
N LYS A 340 27.63 2.23 12.53
CA LYS A 340 26.43 1.42 12.27
C LYS A 340 25.24 2.36 12.09
N LEU A 341 24.46 2.12 11.05
CA LEU A 341 23.19 2.81 10.80
C LEU A 341 22.04 1.83 10.99
N LEU A 342 21.02 2.23 11.74
CA LEU A 342 19.73 1.57 11.78
C LEU A 342 18.73 2.45 11.05
N VAL A 343 18.13 1.93 9.99
CA VAL A 343 17.03 2.59 9.28
C VAL A 343 15.72 1.91 9.72
N VAL A 344 14.76 2.72 10.15
CA VAL A 344 13.38 2.30 10.41
C VAL A 344 12.53 3.07 9.41
N SER A 345 11.95 2.37 8.45
CA SER A 345 11.15 2.93 7.37
C SER A 345 9.82 2.20 7.25
N ASP A 346 8.96 2.69 6.37
CA ASP A 346 7.93 1.89 5.74
C ASP A 346 8.53 0.81 4.83
N THR A 347 7.69 -0.14 4.42
CA THR A 347 8.03 -1.32 3.63
C THR A 347 7.36 -1.30 2.27
#